data_AF-A0A8J6PSW9-F1
#
_entry.id   AF-A0A8J6PSW9-F1
#
_cell.length_a   1.000
_cell.length_b   1.000
_cell.length_c   1.000
_cell.angle_alpha   90.00
_cell.angle_beta   90.00
_cell.angle_gamma   90.00
#
_symmetry.space_group_name_H-M   'P 1'
#
loop_
_entity.id
_entity.type
_entity.pdbx_description
1 polymer ?
#
loop_
_entity_poly.entity_id
_entity_poly.type
_entity_poly.pdbx_seq_one_letter_code
_entity_poly.pdbx_strand_id
1 'polypeptide(L)'
;MKGLWMGGVVPLGYSAEDKKLVVHPRDAERVRWLFQRYLELKSVPRLSDEAMALPVSESESARFARSFRRGNLYYLLSNPVYIGKVRHKLDLHEGEHPQIIDRATFDAAQALLSNNKQHRS
;
A
#
# COMPACT_ATOMS: atom_id res chain seq x y z
N MET A 1 -4.02 -24.89 -7.45
CA MET A 1 -5.25 -24.08 -7.60
C MET A 1 -4.80 -22.66 -7.93
N LYS A 2 -5.38 -22.06 -8.99
CA LYS A 2 -4.96 -20.79 -9.62
C LYS A 2 -5.35 -19.59 -8.73
N GLY A 3 -4.60 -18.50 -8.81
CA GLY A 3 -4.59 -17.30 -7.95
C GLY A 3 -5.89 -16.51 -7.89
N LEU A 4 -6.91 -17.12 -7.29
CA LEU A 4 -8.17 -16.47 -6.94
C LEU A 4 -7.94 -15.56 -5.72
N TRP A 5 -8.20 -14.27 -5.85
CA TRP A 5 -8.48 -13.37 -4.74
C TRP A 5 -9.80 -13.79 -4.09
N MET A 6 -9.70 -14.53 -2.99
CA MET A 6 -10.84 -15.21 -2.33
C MET A 6 -11.57 -14.35 -1.29
N GLY A 7 -11.47 -13.02 -1.38
CA GLY A 7 -12.19 -12.07 -0.54
C GLY A 7 -11.31 -11.30 0.46
N GLY A 8 -11.83 -10.16 0.92
CA GLY A 8 -11.14 -9.19 1.77
C GLY A 8 -11.21 -7.77 1.20
N VAL A 9 -10.68 -6.80 1.94
CA VAL A 9 -10.58 -5.41 1.46
C VAL A 9 -9.56 -5.37 0.31
N VAL A 10 -9.99 -4.91 -0.86
CA VAL A 10 -9.10 -4.73 -2.02
C VAL A 10 -8.05 -3.68 -1.66
N PRO A 11 -6.74 -3.98 -1.75
CA PRO A 11 -5.71 -3.00 -1.44
C PRO A 11 -5.81 -1.80 -2.36
N LEU A 12 -5.64 -0.59 -1.82
CA LEU A 12 -5.61 0.63 -2.60
C LEU A 12 -4.61 0.48 -3.75
N GLY A 13 -4.97 0.88 -4.96
CA GLY A 13 -4.14 0.70 -6.17
C GLY A 13 -4.57 -0.45 -7.06
N TYR A 14 -5.46 -1.32 -6.57
CA TYR A 14 -6.01 -2.42 -7.33
C TYR A 14 -7.55 -2.37 -7.38
N SER A 15 -8.10 -3.04 -8.39
CA SER A 15 -9.50 -3.44 -8.52
C SER A 15 -9.59 -4.96 -8.47
N ALA A 16 -10.73 -5.50 -8.05
CA ALA A 16 -11.02 -6.92 -8.14
C ALA A 16 -11.82 -7.21 -9.41
N GLU A 17 -11.23 -7.93 -10.36
CA GLU A 17 -11.85 -8.32 -11.63
C GLU A 17 -11.66 -9.83 -11.81
N ASP A 18 -12.74 -10.58 -12.09
CA ASP A 18 -12.70 -12.05 -12.25
C ASP A 18 -11.94 -12.78 -11.14
N LYS A 19 -12.11 -12.31 -9.90
CA LYS A 19 -11.40 -12.80 -8.71
C LYS A 19 -9.87 -12.67 -8.83
N LYS A 20 -9.36 -11.65 -9.51
CA LYS A 20 -7.95 -11.27 -9.57
C LYS A 20 -7.78 -9.80 -9.21
N LEU A 21 -6.61 -9.46 -8.69
CA LEU A 21 -6.23 -8.06 -8.52
C LEU A 21 -5.68 -7.52 -9.85
N VAL A 22 -6.32 -6.49 -10.36
CA VAL A 22 -5.90 -5.74 -11.55
C VAL A 22 -5.52 -4.33 -11.12
N VAL A 23 -4.50 -3.75 -11.72
CA VAL A 23 -4.03 -2.40 -11.36
C VAL A 23 -5.10 -1.38 -11.71
N HIS A 24 -5.52 -0.57 -10.74
CA HIS A 24 -6.37 0.60 -10.97
C HIS A 24 -5.46 1.83 -11.17
N PRO A 25 -5.29 2.36 -12.40
CA PRO A 25 -4.19 3.27 -12.72
C PRO A 25 -4.06 4.50 -11.80
N ARG A 26 -5.17 5.21 -11.58
CA ARG A 26 -5.20 6.42 -10.75
C ARG A 26 -4.90 6.17 -9.27
N ASP A 27 -5.34 5.03 -8.76
CA ASP A 27 -5.05 4.67 -7.37
C ASP A 27 -3.61 4.15 -7.23
N ALA A 28 -3.10 3.46 -8.26
CA ALA A 28 -1.73 2.97 -8.29
C ALA A 28 -0.73 4.12 -8.32
N GLU A 29 -1.02 5.21 -9.04
CA GLU A 29 -0.24 6.45 -8.97
C GLU A 29 -0.22 7.02 -7.55
N ARG A 30 -1.36 7.01 -6.85
CA ARG A 30 -1.43 7.46 -5.47
C ARG A 30 -0.58 6.59 -4.54
N VAL A 31 -0.58 5.27 -4.73
CA VAL A 31 0.29 4.34 -4.00
C VAL A 31 1.76 4.64 -4.27
N ARG A 32 2.16 4.83 -5.53
CA ARG A 32 3.54 5.21 -5.89
C ARG A 32 3.96 6.50 -5.20
N TRP A 33 3.09 7.51 -5.24
CA TRP A 33 3.33 8.78 -4.55
C TRP A 33 3.49 8.58 -3.03
N LEU A 34 2.64 7.78 -2.38
CA LEU A 34 2.74 7.50 -0.95
C LEU A 34 4.09 6.86 -0.56
N PHE A 35 4.56 5.89 -1.36
CA PHE A 35 5.86 5.25 -1.13
C PHE A 35 7.00 6.25 -1.28
N GLN A 36 7.07 6.97 -2.40
CA GLN A 36 8.12 7.97 -2.64
C GLN A 36 8.10 9.06 -1.57
N ARG A 37 6.92 9.59 -1.25
CA ARG A 37 6.78 10.65 -0.25
C ARG A 37 7.14 10.18 1.15
N TYR A 38 6.86 8.91 1.48
CA TYR A 38 7.32 8.33 2.74
C TYR A 38 8.85 8.27 2.84
N LEU A 39 9.53 7.87 1.75
CA LEU A 39 10.99 7.81 1.71
C LEU A 39 11.63 9.20 1.93
N GLU A 40 11.00 10.24 1.42
CA GLU A 40 11.42 11.63 1.60
C GLU A 40 11.15 12.12 3.03
N LEU A 41 9.91 11.95 3.53
CA LEU A 41 9.49 12.47 4.83
C LEU A 41 10.05 11.67 6.02
N LYS A 42 10.28 10.37 5.83
CA LYS A 42 10.68 9.39 6.84
C LYS A 42 9.72 9.34 8.05
N SER A 43 8.48 9.79 7.88
CA SER A 43 7.50 9.98 8.95
C SER A 43 6.07 9.70 8.48
N VAL A 44 5.46 8.63 8.97
CA VAL A 44 4.07 8.25 8.68
C VAL A 44 3.03 9.28 9.18
N PRO A 45 3.18 9.92 10.36
CA PRO A 45 2.26 10.99 10.76
C PRO A 45 2.19 12.13 9.73
N ARG A 46 3.34 12.69 9.35
CA ARG A 46 3.43 13.73 8.30
C ARG A 46 2.88 13.27 6.95
N LEU A 47 3.15 12.01 6.56
CA LEU A 47 2.58 11.43 5.34
C LEU A 47 1.05 11.38 5.41
N SER A 48 0.49 11.02 6.56
CA SER A 48 -0.96 11.01 6.80
C SER A 48 -1.55 12.39 6.62
N ASP A 49 -0.92 13.41 7.22
CA ASP A 49 -1.38 14.80 7.14
C ASP A 49 -1.36 15.30 5.67
N GLU A 50 -0.28 15.05 4.93
CA GLU A 50 -0.19 15.42 3.52
C GLU A 50 -1.18 14.64 2.63
N ALA A 51 -1.33 13.33 2.84
CA ALA A 51 -2.23 12.50 2.05
C ALA A 51 -3.71 12.87 2.26
N MET A 52 -4.08 13.25 3.49
CA MET A 52 -5.43 13.73 3.82
C MET A 52 -5.76 15.09 3.20
N ALA A 53 -4.75 15.92 2.92
CA ALA A 53 -4.91 17.22 2.30
C ALA A 53 -5.00 17.16 0.75
N LEU A 54 -4.78 15.99 0.14
CA LEU A 54 -4.85 15.85 -1.31
C LEU A 54 -6.29 16.00 -1.82
N PRO A 55 -6.48 16.65 -2.99
CA PRO A 55 -7.79 16.73 -3.61
C PRO A 55 -8.26 15.34 -4.05
N VAL A 56 -9.53 15.06 -3.76
CA VAL A 56 -10.22 13.80 -4.04
C VAL A 56 -11.67 14.11 -4.41
N SER A 57 -12.31 13.27 -5.24
CA SER A 57 -13.73 13.47 -5.50
C SER A 57 -14.56 13.18 -4.26
N GLU A 58 -15.80 13.67 -4.23
CA GLU A 58 -16.75 13.38 -3.14
C GLU A 58 -16.96 11.87 -2.94
N SER A 59 -17.09 11.13 -4.06
CA SER A 59 -17.24 9.68 -4.07
C SER A 59 -16.03 8.91 -3.50
N GLU A 60 -14.85 9.53 -3.47
CA GLU A 60 -13.62 8.92 -2.99
C GLU A 60 -13.22 9.37 -1.59
N SER A 61 -13.71 10.53 -1.16
CA SER A 61 -13.32 11.19 0.08
C SER A 61 -13.38 10.26 1.30
N ALA A 62 -14.51 9.58 1.50
CA ALA A 62 -14.68 8.65 2.61
C ALA A 62 -13.71 7.45 2.56
N ARG A 63 -13.40 6.96 1.35
CA ARG A 63 -12.48 5.83 1.13
C ARG A 63 -11.04 6.24 1.43
N PHE A 64 -10.62 7.41 0.94
CA PHE A 64 -9.26 7.92 1.15
C PHE A 64 -9.04 8.41 2.58
N ALA A 65 -10.01 9.08 3.18
CA ALA A 65 -9.97 9.49 4.59
C ALA A 65 -9.82 8.30 5.56
N ARG A 66 -10.27 7.11 5.15
CA ARG A 66 -10.00 5.87 5.88
C ARG A 66 -8.60 5.34 5.57
N SER A 67 -8.25 5.22 4.29
CA SER A 67 -7.00 4.62 3.82
C SER A 67 -5.76 5.37 4.28
N PHE A 68 -5.84 6.69 4.42
CA PHE A 68 -4.70 7.55 4.78
C PHE A 68 -4.54 7.78 6.27
N ARG A 69 -5.32 7.11 7.13
CA ARG A 69 -5.07 7.12 8.57
C ARG A 69 -3.73 6.44 8.85
N ARG A 70 -2.99 6.94 9.85
CA ARG A 70 -1.65 6.46 10.23
C ARG A 70 -1.54 4.93 10.27
N GLY A 71 -2.44 4.23 10.96
CA GLY A 71 -2.42 2.77 11.06
C GLY A 71 -2.55 2.06 9.70
N ASN A 72 -3.42 2.58 8.83
CA ASN A 72 -3.61 2.04 7.48
C ASN A 72 -2.42 2.36 6.57
N LEU A 73 -1.74 3.49 6.76
CA LEU A 73 -0.50 3.80 6.05
C LEU A 73 0.66 2.88 6.48
N TYR A 74 0.79 2.54 7.77
CA TYR A 74 1.77 1.53 8.20
C TYR A 74 1.49 0.17 7.54
N TYR A 75 0.21 -0.24 7.49
CA TYR A 75 -0.18 -1.47 6.80
C TYR A 75 0.14 -1.39 5.31
N LEU A 76 -0.26 -0.31 4.61
CA LEU A 76 -0.01 -0.11 3.19
C LEU A 76 1.48 -0.18 2.86
N LEU A 77 2.32 0.56 3.59
CA LEU A 77 3.76 0.64 3.36
C LEU A 77 4.49 -0.68 3.63
N SER A 78 3.90 -1.60 4.41
CA SER A 78 4.47 -2.92 4.73
C SER A 78 3.79 -4.09 3.99
N ASN A 79 2.77 -3.81 3.18
CA ASN A 79 2.00 -4.84 2.51
C ASN A 79 2.72 -5.33 1.25
N PRO A 80 3.16 -6.60 1.19
CA PRO A 80 3.92 -7.13 0.06
C PRO A 80 3.08 -7.30 -1.23
N VAL A 81 1.76 -7.08 -1.16
CA VAL A 81 0.92 -7.03 -2.37
C VAL A 81 1.42 -6.01 -3.39
N TYR A 82 2.07 -4.94 -2.94
CA TYR A 82 2.56 -3.88 -3.81
C TYR A 82 3.79 -4.28 -4.64
N ILE A 83 4.50 -5.33 -4.23
CA ILE A 83 5.63 -5.93 -4.95
C ILE A 83 5.24 -7.26 -5.62
N GLY A 84 3.94 -7.47 -5.90
CA GLY A 84 3.46 -8.65 -6.60
C GLY A 84 3.39 -9.92 -5.73
N LYS A 85 3.47 -9.81 -4.40
CA LYS A 85 3.50 -10.98 -3.51
C LYS A 85 2.29 -11.03 -2.58
N VAL A 86 1.88 -12.23 -2.18
CA VAL A 86 0.76 -12.43 -1.24
C VAL A 86 1.23 -13.20 -0.02
N ARG A 87 0.74 -12.80 1.15
CA ARG A 87 0.95 -13.57 2.39
C ARG A 87 -0.11 -14.66 2.47
N HIS A 88 0.33 -15.90 2.64
CA HIS A 88 -0.54 -17.02 2.96
C HIS A 88 0.03 -17.71 4.20
N LYS A 89 -0.69 -17.58 5.33
CA LYS A 89 -0.18 -17.94 6.66
C LYS A 89 1.11 -17.19 6.98
N LEU A 90 2.21 -17.90 7.23
CA LEU A 90 3.53 -17.32 7.52
C LEU A 90 4.40 -17.18 6.27
N ASP A 91 3.95 -17.74 5.14
CA ASP A 91 4.74 -17.81 3.91
C ASP A 91 4.36 -16.68 2.95
N LEU A 92 5.36 -16.23 2.21
CA LEU A 92 5.21 -15.24 1.15
C LEU A 92 5.30 -15.95 -0.20
N HIS A 93 4.25 -15.79 -1.01
CA HIS A 93 4.17 -16.39 -2.34
C HIS A 93 4.12 -15.32 -3.43
N GLU A 94 4.58 -15.68 -4.62
CA GLU A 94 4.33 -14.86 -5.81
C GLU A 94 2.82 -14.81 -6.08
N GLY A 95 2.31 -13.59 -6.27
CA GLY A 95 0.95 -13.32 -6.68
C GLY A 95 0.82 -13.34 -8.20
N GLU A 96 -0.40 -13.53 -8.70
CA GLU A 96 -0.69 -13.43 -10.14
C GLU A 96 -0.92 -11.98 -10.62
N HIS A 97 -0.92 -11.02 -9.70
CA HIS A 97 -1.22 -9.63 -9.99
C HIS A 97 0.04 -8.81 -10.30
N PRO A 98 -0.05 -7.79 -11.17
CA PRO A 98 1.10 -6.93 -11.46
C PRO A 98 1.55 -6.15 -10.22
N GLN A 99 2.86 -5.97 -10.04
CA GLN A 99 3.38 -5.09 -9.00
C GLN A 99 3.10 -3.61 -9.32
N ILE A 100 2.84 -2.80 -8.29
CA ILE A 100 2.70 -1.34 -8.39
C ILE A 100 4.01 -0.64 -8.04
N ILE A 101 4.78 -1.23 -7.12
CA ILE A 101 6.03 -0.72 -6.56
C ILE A 101 7.14 -1.72 -6.87
N ASP A 102 8.31 -1.21 -7.26
CA ASP A 102 9.48 -2.06 -7.44
C ASP A 102 10.07 -2.53 -6.10
N ARG A 103 10.90 -3.57 -6.14
CA ARG A 103 11.46 -4.18 -4.94
C ARG A 103 12.36 -3.22 -4.16
N ALA A 104 13.13 -2.37 -4.84
CA ALA A 104 14.10 -1.47 -4.20
C ALA A 104 13.38 -0.38 -3.39
N THR A 105 12.34 0.23 -3.96
CA THR A 105 11.48 1.20 -3.29
C THR A 105 10.80 0.60 -2.06
N PHE A 106 10.29 -0.63 -2.18
CA PHE A 106 9.63 -1.32 -1.07
C PHE A 106 10.62 -1.66 0.06
N ASP A 107 11.79 -2.19 -0.28
CA ASP A 107 12.83 -2.55 0.69
C ASP A 107 13.36 -1.32 1.44
N ALA A 108 13.56 -0.20 0.73
CA ALA A 108 13.92 1.08 1.36
C ALA A 108 12.86 1.54 2.37
N ALA A 109 11.57 1.39 2.04
CA ALA A 109 10.48 1.71 2.96
C ALA A 109 10.49 0.77 4.18
N GLN A 110 10.75 -0.54 4.00
CA GLN A 110 10.83 -1.49 5.12
C GLN A 110 11.99 -1.15 6.08
N ALA A 111 13.14 -0.75 5.53
CA ALA A 111 14.29 -0.36 6.34
C ALA A 111 13.96 0.87 7.22
N LEU A 112 13.33 1.89 6.64
CA LEU A 112 12.90 3.09 7.40
C LEU A 112 11.84 2.77 8.45
N LEU A 113 10.85 1.92 8.12
CA LEU A 113 9.83 1.48 9.08
C LEU A 113 10.45 0.75 10.27
N SER A 114 11.42 -0.13 9.99
CA SER A 114 12.14 -0.90 11.01
C SER A 114 12.94 0.03 11.93
N ASN A 115 13.70 0.97 11.36
CA ASN A 115 14.47 1.94 12.14
C ASN A 115 13.57 2.80 13.02
N ASN A 116 12.45 3.29 12.49
CA ASN A 116 11.50 4.11 13.24
C ASN A 116 10.81 3.35 14.38
N LYS A 117 10.72 2.02 14.28
CA LYS A 117 10.20 1.17 15.38
C LYS A 117 11.20 1.05 16.53
N GLN A 118 12.49 0.92 16.23
CA GLN A 118 13.56 0.80 17.24
C GLN A 118 13.78 2.09 18.03
N HIS A 119 13.46 3.27 17.47
CA HIS A 119 13.57 4.55 18.19
C HIS A 119 12.37 4.85 19.12
N ARG A 120 11.35 3.98 19.12
CA ARG A 120 10.15 4.12 19.96
C ARG A 120 10.10 3.12 21.13
N SER A 121 11.11 2.27 21.26
CA SER A 121 11.27 1.31 22.36
C SER A 121 12.07 1.90 23.51
#